data_AF-A0A7W4HNV9-F1
#
_entry.id   AF-A0A7W4HNV9-F1
#
_cell.length_a   1.000
_cell.length_b   1.000
_cell.length_c   1.000
_cell.angle_alpha   90.00
_cell.angle_beta   90.00
_cell.angle_gamma   90.00
#
_symmetry.space_group_name_H-M   'P 1'
#
loop_
_entity.id
_entity.type
_entity.pdbx_description
1 polymer ?
#
loop_
_entity_poly.entity_id
_entity_poly.type
_entity_poly.pdbx_seq_one_letter_code
_entity_poly.pdbx_strand_id
1 'polypeptide(L)'
;MKLKFAFLAVVLSCFSYAQMLNSFEEVEKLRKENPKPVVVLFTTEWCGVCRVQKKNLSKLPQSIWDSVYFISINPEKYHKDIEFFGKKYTFVSNGTSGLHKIAYELAGGRVPAYPFWVFADENGKMLTHEGLLKEKELNSIFFNHNH
;
A
#
# COMPACT_ATOMS: atom_id res chain seq x y z
N MET A 1 45.33 31.41 10.28
CA MET A 1 45.12 31.05 8.86
C MET A 1 45.67 29.63 8.65
N LYS A 2 44.98 28.59 8.18
CA LYS A 2 43.59 28.31 7.79
C LYS A 2 43.34 26.86 8.26
N LEU A 3 42.42 26.67 9.21
CA LEU A 3 41.96 25.35 9.63
C LEU A 3 41.01 24.85 8.54
N LYS A 4 41.45 23.87 7.74
CA LYS A 4 40.73 23.41 6.56
C LYS A 4 39.83 22.21 6.92
N PHE A 5 38.53 22.42 6.75
CA PHE A 5 37.50 21.43 6.40
C PHE A 5 37.37 20.18 7.28
N ALA A 6 36.85 20.36 8.48
CA ALA A 6 35.96 19.37 9.10
C ALA A 6 34.51 19.79 8.82
N PHE A 7 34.07 19.68 7.57
CA PHE A 7 32.72 20.07 7.16
C PHE A 7 32.16 19.08 6.14
N LEU A 8 32.04 17.80 6.49
CA LEU A 8 31.16 16.87 5.76
C LEU A 8 30.99 15.51 6.46
N ALA A 9 30.41 15.46 7.66
CA ALA A 9 30.09 14.17 8.29
C ALA A 9 28.87 14.18 9.22
N VAL A 10 27.88 15.07 8.99
CA VAL A 10 26.60 15.04 9.73
C VAL A 10 25.45 15.42 8.80
N VAL A 11 25.24 14.66 7.73
CA VAL A 11 23.98 14.73 6.96
C VAL A 11 23.61 13.31 6.53
N LEU A 12 23.32 12.43 7.49
CA LEU A 12 22.64 11.16 7.19
C LEU A 12 21.95 10.61 8.44
N SER A 13 21.02 11.37 9.01
CA SER A 13 20.16 10.86 10.08
C SER A 13 18.71 11.23 9.80
N CYS A 14 17.96 10.20 9.38
CA CYS A 14 16.51 10.06 9.48
C CYS A 14 15.66 11.18 8.88
N PHE A 15 15.64 11.26 7.55
CA PHE A 15 14.40 11.61 6.89
C PHE A 15 13.51 10.35 6.81
N SER A 16 12.88 10.00 7.94
CA SER A 16 11.72 9.11 7.92
C SER A 16 10.55 9.89 7.35
N TYR A 17 10.52 10.03 6.02
CA TYR A 17 9.32 10.53 5.37
C TYR A 17 8.25 9.46 5.52
N ALA A 18 7.11 9.85 6.07
CA ALA A 18 5.84 9.18 5.86
C ALA A 18 5.64 8.87 4.37
N GLN A 19 5.42 7.61 3.97
CA GLN A 19 5.32 7.26 2.54
C GLN A 19 3.95 6.68 2.22
N MET A 20 2.97 7.57 2.01
CA MET A 20 1.86 7.24 1.12
C MET A 20 2.42 7.22 -0.31
N LEU A 21 2.40 6.05 -0.94
CA LEU A 21 3.01 5.84 -2.24
C LEU A 21 1.96 5.92 -3.35
N ASN A 22 2.38 6.43 -4.50
CA ASN A 22 1.49 6.65 -5.65
C ASN A 22 1.67 5.62 -6.77
N SER A 23 2.65 4.72 -6.66
CA SER A 23 2.90 3.68 -7.67
C SER A 23 3.44 2.37 -7.06
N PHE A 24 3.10 1.25 -7.69
CA PHE A 24 3.62 -0.06 -7.30
C PHE A 24 5.10 -0.24 -7.60
N GLU A 25 5.62 0.44 -8.62
CA GLU A 25 7.06 0.45 -8.92
C GLU A 25 7.86 1.05 -7.76
N GLU A 26 7.38 2.15 -7.19
CA GLU A 26 7.98 2.79 -6.02
C GLU A 26 7.89 1.88 -4.78
N VAL A 27 6.76 1.20 -4.58
CA VAL A 27 6.59 0.19 -3.53
C VAL A 27 7.65 -0.91 -3.65
N GLU A 28 7.81 -1.50 -4.84
CA GLU A 28 8.79 -2.59 -5.05
C GLU A 28 10.22 -2.11 -4.86
N LYS A 29 10.55 -0.90 -5.32
CA LYS A 29 11.87 -0.31 -5.11
C LYS A 29 12.15 -0.14 -3.62
N LEU A 30 11.26 0.53 -2.89
CA LEU A 30 11.45 0.83 -1.47
C LEU A 30 11.47 -0.43 -0.62
N ARG A 31 10.61 -1.42 -0.91
CA ARG A 31 10.61 -2.71 -0.22
C ARG A 31 11.94 -3.46 -0.39
N LYS A 32 12.59 -3.35 -1.55
CA LYS A 32 13.92 -3.95 -1.78
C LYS A 32 15.03 -3.23 -1.03
N GLU A 33 14.93 -1.91 -0.87
CA GLU A 33 15.92 -1.08 -0.16
C GLU A 33 15.76 -1.14 1.37
N ASN A 34 14.52 -1.12 1.86
CA ASN A 34 14.15 -1.11 3.26
C ASN A 34 12.88 -1.94 3.46
N PRO A 35 13.00 -3.25 3.79
CA PRO A 35 11.84 -4.11 4.00
C PRO A 35 10.89 -3.54 5.07
N LYS A 36 9.63 -3.34 4.68
CA LYS A 36 8.50 -3.04 5.56
C LYS A 36 7.25 -3.74 5.04
N PRO A 37 6.24 -3.98 5.88
CA PRO A 37 4.94 -4.45 5.41
C PRO A 37 4.33 -3.52 4.36
N VAL A 38 3.64 -4.10 3.38
CA VAL A 38 2.91 -3.36 2.34
C VAL A 38 1.41 -3.52 2.57
N VAL A 39 0.67 -2.42 2.53
CA VAL A 39 -0.78 -2.41 2.60
C VAL A 39 -1.36 -1.80 1.33
N VAL A 40 -2.13 -2.61 0.62
CA VAL A 40 -2.83 -2.22 -0.60
C VAL A 40 -4.32 -2.10 -0.29
N LEU A 41 -4.89 -0.93 -0.63
CA LEU A 41 -6.33 -0.69 -0.59
C LEU A 41 -6.88 -0.54 -2.00
N PHE A 42 -7.60 -1.56 -2.46
CA PHE A 42 -8.40 -1.50 -3.68
C PHE A 42 -9.74 -0.83 -3.39
N THR A 43 -10.05 0.23 -4.14
CA THR A 43 -11.23 1.08 -3.91
C THR A 43 -11.78 1.63 -5.22
N THR A 44 -13.08 1.91 -5.28
CA THR A 44 -13.72 2.54 -6.45
C THR A 44 -14.48 3.80 -6.05
N GLU A 45 -14.77 4.69 -7.00
CA GLU A 45 -15.47 5.96 -6.76
C GLU A 45 -16.96 5.75 -6.50
N TRP A 46 -17.55 4.74 -7.12
CA TRP A 46 -18.97 4.39 -6.98
C TRP A 46 -19.27 3.67 -5.66
N CYS A 47 -18.24 3.20 -4.94
CA CYS A 47 -18.37 2.48 -3.66
C CYS A 47 -18.58 3.45 -2.48
N GLY A 48 -19.82 3.52 -1.98
CA GLY A 48 -20.16 4.36 -0.82
C GLY A 48 -19.40 3.98 0.46
N VAL A 49 -19.24 2.68 0.73
CA VAL A 49 -18.50 2.16 1.90
C VAL A 49 -17.03 2.56 1.84
N CYS A 50 -16.45 2.63 0.64
CA CYS A 50 -15.07 3.05 0.44
C CYS A 50 -14.84 4.51 0.85
N ARG A 51 -15.86 5.38 0.67
CA ARG A 51 -15.80 6.76 1.14
C ARG A 51 -15.75 6.82 2.68
N VAL A 52 -16.53 5.98 3.35
CA VAL A 52 -16.49 5.84 4.81
C VAL A 52 -15.11 5.34 5.25
N GLN A 53 -14.57 4.33 4.57
CA GLN A 53 -13.23 3.82 4.85
C GLN A 53 -12.18 4.92 4.75
N LYS A 54 -12.12 5.68 3.65
CA LYS A 54 -11.17 6.78 3.46
C LYS A 54 -11.24 7.82 4.58
N LYS A 55 -12.44 8.14 5.06
CA LYS A 55 -12.65 9.02 6.22
C LYS A 55 -12.14 8.42 7.53
N ASN A 56 -12.18 7.10 7.70
CA ASN A 56 -11.59 6.44 8.86
C ASN A 56 -10.07 6.45 8.79
N LEU A 57 -9.49 6.22 7.61
CA LEU A 57 -8.03 6.26 7.41
C LEU A 57 -7.43 7.63 7.70
N SER A 58 -8.12 8.72 7.35
CA SER A 58 -7.65 10.07 7.64
C SER A 58 -7.60 10.42 9.13
N LYS A 59 -8.15 9.57 10.01
CA LYS A 59 -8.09 9.72 11.47
C LYS A 59 -6.96 8.91 12.11
N LEU A 60 -6.36 7.99 11.37
CA LEU A 60 -5.27 7.18 11.91
C LEU A 60 -4.04 8.04 12.17
N PRO A 61 -3.31 7.80 13.26
CA PRO A 61 -2.09 8.51 13.55
C PRO A 61 -1.04 8.27 12.47
N GLN A 62 -0.25 9.29 12.17
CA GLN A 62 0.80 9.24 11.15
C GLN A 62 1.80 8.09 11.38
N SER A 63 2.07 7.75 12.64
CA SER A 63 2.97 6.65 13.03
C SER A 63 2.59 5.29 12.43
N ILE A 64 1.31 5.04 12.16
CA ILE A 64 0.86 3.81 11.47
C ILE A 64 1.31 3.80 10.01
N TRP A 65 1.19 4.94 9.32
CA TRP A 65 1.60 5.05 7.93
C TRP A 65 3.12 5.03 7.78
N ASP A 66 3.86 5.41 8.82
CA ASP A 66 5.33 5.38 8.82
C ASP A 66 5.89 3.96 8.96
N SER A 67 5.11 3.04 9.54
CA SER A 67 5.49 1.63 9.74
C SER A 67 5.18 0.74 8.55
N VAL A 68 4.50 1.24 7.51
CA VAL A 68 4.12 0.45 6.33
C VAL A 68 4.33 1.21 5.02
N TYR A 69 4.38 0.49 3.92
CA TYR A 69 4.17 1.06 2.59
C TYR A 69 2.68 0.99 2.24
N PHE A 70 2.00 2.13 2.24
CA PHE A 70 0.59 2.19 1.91
C PHE A 70 0.36 2.67 0.48
N ILE A 71 -0.46 1.96 -0.28
CA ILE A 71 -0.91 2.34 -1.61
C ILE A 71 -2.41 2.07 -1.75
N SER A 72 -3.13 3.01 -2.35
CA SER A 72 -4.55 2.83 -2.68
C SER A 72 -4.77 3.05 -4.17
N ILE A 73 -5.46 2.10 -4.81
CA ILE A 73 -5.72 2.14 -6.25
C ILE A 73 -7.15 1.74 -6.59
N ASN A 74 -7.63 2.26 -7.71
CA ASN A 74 -8.83 1.75 -8.35
C ASN A 74 -8.48 0.72 -9.42
N PRO A 75 -8.71 -0.58 -9.18
CA PRO A 75 -8.34 -1.62 -10.12
C PRO A 75 -9.20 -1.62 -11.40
N GLU A 76 -10.32 -0.89 -11.43
CA GLU A 76 -11.19 -0.77 -12.62
C GLU A 76 -10.77 0.38 -13.54
N LYS A 77 -9.90 1.27 -13.07
CA LYS A 77 -9.42 2.47 -13.80
C LYS A 77 -7.90 2.53 -13.95
N TYR A 78 -7.16 1.73 -13.19
CA TYR A 78 -5.72 1.66 -13.29
C TYR A 78 -5.32 0.71 -14.41
N HIS A 79 -4.78 1.26 -15.51
CA HIS A 79 -4.47 0.50 -16.73
C HIS A 79 -3.00 0.13 -16.89
N LYS A 80 -2.09 0.75 -16.13
CA LYS A 80 -0.65 0.41 -16.22
C LYS A 80 -0.42 -0.97 -15.62
N ASP A 81 0.54 -1.70 -16.18
CA ASP A 81 0.99 -2.95 -15.59
C ASP A 81 1.52 -2.72 -14.17
N ILE A 82 1.23 -3.66 -13.28
CA ILE A 82 1.68 -3.64 -11.88
C ILE A 82 2.67 -4.78 -11.67
N GLU A 83 3.84 -4.47 -11.12
CA GLU A 83 4.71 -5.47 -10.51
C GLU A 83 4.48 -5.46 -9.00
N PHE A 84 4.23 -6.62 -8.41
CA PHE A 84 4.02 -6.77 -6.98
C PHE A 84 4.56 -8.12 -6.51
N PHE A 85 5.50 -8.09 -5.55
CA PHE A 85 6.25 -9.24 -5.06
C PHE A 85 6.84 -10.10 -6.19
N GLY A 86 7.46 -9.46 -7.18
CA GLY A 86 8.11 -10.10 -8.32
C GLY A 86 7.16 -10.73 -9.34
N LYS A 87 5.84 -10.56 -9.18
CA LYS A 87 4.84 -10.98 -10.15
C LYS A 87 4.27 -9.79 -10.89
N LYS A 88 4.17 -9.93 -12.21
CA LYS A 88 3.56 -8.94 -13.10
C LYS A 88 2.05 -9.22 -13.27
N TYR A 89 1.25 -8.17 -13.13
CA TYR A 89 -0.19 -8.18 -13.29
C TYR A 89 -0.57 -7.16 -14.37
N THR A 90 -1.55 -7.52 -15.18
CA THR A 90 -2.02 -6.67 -16.29
C THR A 90 -3.50 -6.32 -16.10
N PHE A 91 -3.92 -5.23 -16.74
CA PHE A 91 -5.34 -4.91 -16.86
C PHE A 91 -6.04 -5.83 -17.86
N VAL A 92 -7.27 -6.26 -17.55
CA VAL A 92 -8.13 -7.00 -18.48
C VAL A 92 -9.33 -6.13 -18.80
N SER A 93 -9.47 -5.74 -20.07
CA SER A 93 -10.64 -4.99 -20.53
C SER A 93 -11.81 -5.92 -20.86
N ASN A 94 -13.01 -5.40 -20.65
CA ASN A 94 -14.27 -5.97 -21.11
C ASN A 94 -15.14 -4.81 -21.66
N GLY A 95 -14.86 -4.42 -22.90
CA GLY A 95 -15.47 -3.25 -23.53
C GLY A 95 -15.03 -1.94 -22.87
N THR A 96 -16.01 -1.17 -22.38
CA THR A 96 -15.78 0.11 -21.66
C THR A 96 -15.39 -0.06 -20.19
N SER A 97 -15.37 -1.30 -19.72
CA SER A 97 -15.02 -1.68 -18.35
C SER A 97 -13.77 -2.56 -18.33
N GLY A 98 -13.32 -2.94 -17.14
CA GLY A 98 -12.26 -3.91 -16.96
C GLY A 98 -11.80 -3.98 -15.51
N LEU A 99 -10.85 -4.87 -15.25
CA LEU A 99 -10.32 -5.10 -13.92
C LEU A 99 -8.83 -5.44 -14.01
N HIS A 100 -8.04 -4.85 -13.12
CA HIS A 100 -6.64 -5.20 -12.95
C HIS A 100 -6.51 -6.57 -12.29
N LYS A 101 -5.79 -7.51 -12.93
CA LYS A 101 -5.71 -8.92 -12.48
C LYS A 101 -5.24 -9.10 -11.04
N ILE A 102 -4.40 -8.18 -10.54
CA ILE A 102 -3.94 -8.20 -9.15
C ILE A 102 -5.10 -8.26 -8.15
N ALA A 103 -6.18 -7.51 -8.37
CA ALA A 103 -7.33 -7.51 -7.46
C ALA A 103 -8.10 -8.85 -7.53
N TYR A 104 -8.24 -9.41 -8.73
CA TYR A 104 -8.94 -10.68 -8.97
C TYR A 104 -8.19 -11.88 -8.38
N GLU A 105 -6.87 -11.95 -8.60
CA GLU A 105 -6.05 -13.06 -8.14
C GLU A 105 -5.87 -13.04 -6.63
N LEU A 106 -5.64 -11.87 -6.03
CA LEU A 106 -5.51 -11.74 -4.58
C LEU A 106 -6.85 -11.98 -3.86
N ALA A 107 -7.99 -11.78 -4.54
CA ALA A 107 -9.30 -12.14 -4.03
C ALA A 107 -9.63 -13.64 -4.18
N GLY A 108 -8.70 -14.47 -4.65
CA GLY A 108 -8.91 -15.91 -4.82
C GLY A 108 -9.67 -16.29 -6.09
N GLY A 109 -9.51 -15.52 -7.17
CA GLY A 109 -10.12 -15.82 -8.46
C GLY A 109 -11.56 -15.34 -8.59
N ARG A 110 -11.89 -14.22 -7.94
CA ARG A 110 -13.20 -13.56 -8.05
C ARG A 110 -13.05 -12.06 -8.04
N VAL A 111 -14.08 -11.35 -8.47
CA VAL A 111 -14.13 -9.89 -8.30
C VAL A 111 -14.34 -9.60 -6.81
N PRO A 112 -13.44 -8.86 -6.14
CA PRO A 112 -13.57 -8.60 -4.71
C PRO A 112 -14.72 -7.62 -4.41
N ALA A 113 -15.32 -7.73 -3.22
CA ALA A 113 -16.12 -6.65 -2.68
C ALA A 113 -15.22 -5.51 -2.17
N TYR A 114 -15.63 -4.25 -2.43
CA TYR A 114 -14.87 -3.08 -2.02
C TYR A 114 -15.36 -2.48 -0.68
N PRO A 115 -14.47 -1.87 0.12
CA PRO A 115 -13.02 -1.81 -0.07
C PRO A 115 -12.38 -3.19 0.08
N PHE A 116 -11.35 -3.47 -0.71
CA PHE A 116 -10.60 -4.72 -0.63
C PHE A 116 -9.17 -4.45 -0.18
N TRP A 117 -8.80 -5.11 0.90
CA TRP A 117 -7.54 -4.94 1.60
C TRP A 117 -6.61 -6.11 1.35
N VAL A 118 -5.35 -5.79 1.12
CA VAL A 118 -4.25 -6.75 1.11
C VAL A 118 -3.17 -6.24 2.05
N PHE A 119 -2.80 -7.09 3.00
CA PHE A 119 -1.72 -6.88 3.94
C PHE A 119 -0.63 -7.89 3.61
N ALA A 120 0.51 -7.43 3.13
CA ALA A 120 1.68 -8.25 2.84
C ALA A 120 2.76 -7.95 3.88
N ASP A 121 3.29 -8.98 4.53
CA ASP A 121 4.48 -8.83 5.37
C ASP A 121 5.76 -8.69 4.52
N GLU A 122 6.89 -8.46 5.20
CA GLU A 122 8.19 -8.28 4.56
C GLU A 122 8.65 -9.49 3.73
N ASN A 123 8.16 -10.68 4.08
CA ASN A 123 8.46 -11.95 3.41
C ASN A 123 7.49 -12.26 2.27
N GLY A 124 6.47 -11.43 2.05
CA GLY A 124 5.45 -11.62 1.02
C GLY A 124 4.34 -12.59 1.41
N LYS A 125 4.20 -12.94 2.69
CA LYS A 125 2.99 -13.61 3.17
C LYS A 125 1.85 -12.59 3.19
N MET A 126 0.74 -12.95 2.54
CA MET A 126 -0.39 -12.04 2.35
C MET A 126 -1.61 -12.48 3.14
N LEU A 127 -2.30 -11.51 3.72
CA LEU A 127 -3.63 -11.62 4.30
C LEU A 127 -4.55 -10.65 3.57
N THR A 128 -5.79 -11.07 3.32
CA THR A 128 -6.75 -10.26 2.57
C THR A 128 -8.05 -10.09 3.33
N HIS A 129 -8.69 -8.93 3.19
CA HIS A 129 -9.97 -8.63 3.83
C HIS A 129 -10.88 -7.84 2.89
N GLU A 130 -12.12 -8.29 2.71
CA GLU A 130 -13.14 -7.58 1.96
C GLU A 130 -14.07 -6.83 2.94
N GLY A 131 -14.31 -5.55 2.66
CA GLY A 131 -15.23 -4.73 3.44
C GLY A 131 -14.54 -3.72 4.36
N LEU A 132 -15.39 -3.00 5.10
CA LEU A 132 -15.00 -1.92 5.98
C LEU A 132 -14.23 -2.46 7.20
N LEU A 133 -13.03 -1.93 7.43
CA LEU A 133 -12.29 -2.13 8.67
C LEU A 133 -12.47 -0.92 9.60
N LYS A 134 -12.83 -1.20 10.85
CA LYS A 134 -12.90 -0.21 11.92
C LYS A 134 -11.50 0.16 12.39
N GLU A 135 -11.39 1.32 13.01
CA GLU A 135 -10.12 1.83 13.56
C GLU A 135 -9.42 0.82 14.49
N LYS A 136 -10.17 0.15 15.37
CA LYS A 136 -9.63 -0.88 16.28
C LYS A 136 -9.04 -2.08 15.52
N GLU A 137 -9.67 -2.48 14.42
CA GLU A 137 -9.20 -3.60 13.58
C GLU A 137 -7.94 -3.21 12.81
N LEU A 138 -7.93 -2.01 12.23
CA LEU A 138 -6.75 -1.45 11.56
C LEU A 138 -5.58 -1.36 12.54
N ASN A 139 -5.78 -0.79 13.73
CA ASN A 139 -4.76 -0.73 14.76
C ASN A 139 -4.25 -2.13 15.11
N SER A 140 -5.14 -3.11 15.32
CA SER A 140 -4.71 -4.47 15.62
C SER A 140 -3.87 -5.09 14.51
N ILE A 141 -4.22 -4.87 13.24
CA ILE A 141 -3.46 -5.38 12.09
C ILE A 141 -2.10 -4.69 12.01
N PHE A 142 -2.06 -3.36 12.07
CA PHE A 142 -0.81 -2.60 11.95
C PHE A 142 0.14 -2.79 13.13
N PHE A 143 -0.36 -3.00 14.36
CA PHE A 143 0.47 -3.13 15.56
C PHE A 143 0.84 -4.58 15.90
N ASN A 144 0.02 -5.59 15.57
CA ASN A 144 0.35 -6.99 15.90
C ASN A 144 1.35 -7.64 14.93
N HIS A 145 1.65 -7.01 13.79
CA HIS A 145 2.68 -7.49 12.86
C HIS A 145 4.11 -7.05 13.24
N ASN A 146 4.29 -6.39 14.39
CA ASN A 146 5.60 -5.95 14.91
C ASN A 146 6.18 -6.85 16.02
N HIS A 147 5.68 -8.09 16.17
CA HIS A 147 6.16 -9.06 17.17
C HIS A 147 6.38 -10.45 16.58
#